data_AF-S7U9A4-F1
#
_entry.id   AF-S7U9A4-F1
#
_cell.length_a   1.000
_cell.length_b   1.000
_cell.length_c   1.000
_cell.angle_alpha   90.00
_cell.angle_beta   90.00
_cell.angle_gamma   90.00
#
_symmetry.space_group_name_H-M   'P 1'
#
loop_
_entity.id
_entity.type
_entity.pdbx_description
1 polymer ?
#
loop_
_entity_poly.entity_id
_entity_poly.type
_entity_poly.pdbx_seq_one_letter_code
_entity_poly.pdbx_strand_id
1 'polypeptide(L)' 'MGRAGRRMGNAIESLKTVADDVTKSNEEDGIGLYLQDLLGL' A
#
# COMPACT_ATOMS: atom_id res chain seq x y z
N MET A 1 -10.46 -14.32 7.46
CA MET A 1 -9.25 -13.64 6.96
C MET A 1 -9.69 -12.26 6.47
N GLY A 2 -9.32 -11.19 7.19
CA GLY A 2 -9.72 -9.82 6.84
C GLY A 2 -9.09 -9.37 5.52
N ARG A 3 -9.76 -8.47 4.79
CA ARG A 3 -9.20 -7.87 3.56
C ARG A 3 -8.06 -6.92 3.96
N ALA A 4 -6.83 -7.18 3.53
CA ALA A 4 -5.70 -6.28 3.76
C ALA A 4 -5.80 -5.07 2.82
N GLY A 5 -6.24 -3.93 3.35
CA GLY A 5 -6.32 -2.66 2.63
C GLY A 5 -5.02 -1.87 2.75
N ARG A 6 -4.34 -1.63 1.61
CA ARG A 6 -3.16 -0.74 1.53
C ARG A 6 -3.45 0.55 0.79
N ARG A 7 -2.77 1.64 1.17
CA ARG A 7 -2.81 2.94 0.48
C ARG A 7 -1.42 3.39 0.07
N MET A 8 -1.35 4.16 -1.01
CA MET A 8 -0.09 4.72 -1.52
C MET A 8 0.40 5.86 -0.63
N GLY A 9 1.71 6.08 -0.59
CA GLY A 9 2.35 7.11 0.22
C GLY A 9 1.90 8.54 -0.13
N ASN A 10 1.50 8.76 -1.38
CA ASN A 10 0.95 10.02 -1.85
C ASN A 10 -0.60 10.07 -1.86
N ALA A 11 -1.27 9.11 -1.22
CA ALA A 11 -2.71 9.19 -1.00
C ALA A 11 -3.07 10.38 -0.07
N ILE A 12 -4.30 10.87 -0.19
CA ILE A 12 -4.81 11.90 0.74
C ILE A 12 -4.82 11.37 2.18
N GLU A 13 -4.56 12.24 3.16
CA GLU A 13 -4.43 11.84 4.57
C GLU A 13 -5.66 11.12 5.10
N SER A 14 -6.87 11.60 4.78
CA SER A 14 -8.13 10.97 5.18
C SER A 14 -8.29 9.54 4.64
N LEU A 15 -7.58 9.18 3.58
CA LEU A 15 -7.63 7.86 2.98
C LEU A 15 -6.61 6.92 3.62
N LYS A 16 -5.48 7.44 4.13
CA LYS A 16 -4.46 6.66 4.86
C LYS A 16 -4.95 6.22 6.23
N THR A 17 -5.82 6.99 6.88
CA THR A 17 -6.35 6.68 8.23
C THR A 17 -7.29 5.47 8.27
N VAL A 18 -7.79 5.02 7.12
CA VAL A 18 -8.70 3.86 7.00
C VAL A 18 -8.01 2.61 6.44
N ALA A 19 -6.68 2.65 6.25
CA ALA A 19 -5.90 1.56 5.71
C ALA A 19 -5.28 0.72 6.82
N ASP A 20 -5.10 -0.58 6.56
CA ASP A 20 -4.33 -1.43 7.48
C ASP A 20 -2.84 -1.07 7.43
N ASP A 21 -2.36 -0.59 6.27
CA ASP A 21 -0.98 -0.18 6.08
C ASP A 21 -0.80 0.78 4.86
N VAL A 22 0.33 1.47 4.80
CA VAL A 22 0.70 2.43 3.76
C VAL A 22 1.95 1.95 3.02
N THR A 23 1.85 1.81 1.70
CA THR A 23 2.99 1.50 0.82
C THR A 23 3.61 2.78 0.24
N LYS A 24 4.67 2.66 -0.57
CA LYS A 24 5.31 3.81 -1.24
C LYS A 24 4.35 4.56 -2.16
N SER A 25 4.77 5.72 -2.67
CA SER A 25 3.99 6.47 -3.65
C SER A 25 3.84 5.71 -4.98
N ASN A 26 2.91 6.15 -5.84
CA ASN A 26 2.78 5.60 -7.19
C ASN A 26 3.98 5.91 -8.09
N GLU A 27 4.72 6.98 -7.78
CA GLU A 27 5.96 7.36 -8.47
C GLU A 27 7.16 6.49 -8.01
N GLU A 28 6.99 5.71 -6.94
CA GLU A 28 7.99 4.81 -6.35
C GLU A 28 7.54 3.34 -6.39
N ASP A 29 6.64 2.97 -7.30
CA ASP A 29 6.16 1.61 -7.51
C ASP A 29 5.55 0.92 -6.26
N GLY A 30 4.86 1.68 -5.40
CA GLY A 30 4.36 1.15 -4.12
C GLY A 30 3.50 -0.11 -4.19
N ILE A 31 2.70 -0.31 -5.25
CA ILE A 31 1.96 -1.58 -5.42
C ILE A 31 2.89 -2.70 -5.88
N GLY A 32 3.82 -2.44 -6.80
CA GLY A 32 4.75 -3.44 -7.30
C GLY A 32 5.63 -4.00 -6.19
N LEU A 33 6.18 -3.11 -5.34
CA LEU A 33 7.00 -3.52 -4.19
C LEU A 33 6.20 -4.30 -3.15
N TYR A 34 4.95 -3.90 -2.90
CA TYR A 34 4.07 -4.67 -2.01
C TYR A 34 3.85 -6.09 -2.53
N LEU A 35 3.52 -6.24 -3.82
CA LEU A 35 3.26 -7.55 -4.39
C LEU A 35 4.52 -8.42 -4.42
N GLN A 36 5.70 -7.83 -4.65
CA GLN A 36 6.97 -8.56 -4.57
C GLN A 36 7.21 -9.11 -3.16
N ASP A 37 7.07 -8.28 -2.14
CA ASP A 37 7.22 -8.68 -0.73
C ASP A 37 6.19 -9.74 -0.32
N LEU A 38 4.92 -9.55 -0.70
CA LEU A 38 3.83 -10.46 -0.35
C LEU A 38 3.96 -11.83 -1.03
N LEU A 39 4.44 -11.86 -2.27
CA LEU A 39 4.55 -13.08 -3.08
C LEU A 39 5.94 -13.71 -3.04
N GLY A 40 6.93 -13.05 -2.44
CA GLY A 40 8.32 -13.50 -2.42
C GLY A 40 8.97 -13.53 -3.80
N LEU A 41 8.66 -12.55 -4.65
CA LEU A 41 9.19 -12.41 -6.03
C LEU A 41 10.47 -11.59 -6.08
#